data_AF-A0A8S2DGE9-F1
#
_entry.id   AF-A0A8S2DGE9-F1
#
_cell.length_a   1.000
_cell.length_b   1.000
_cell.length_c   1.000
_cell.angle_alpha   90.00
_cell.angle_beta   90.00
_cell.angle_gamma   90.00
#
_symmetry.space_group_name_H-M   'P 1'
#
loop_
_entity.id
_entity.type
_entity.pdbx_description
1 polymer ?
#
loop_
_entity_poly.entity_id
_entity_poly.type
_entity_poly.pdbx_seq_one_letter_code
_entity_poly.pdbx_strand_id
1 'polypeptide(L)'
;MLHPDTVNSLIKSNILHVESSLYASIMKRKNGTINARDKPPSEKNVLAMAAFNSKTVDEGLQKVQETLTYELLIHGSAIKNNLKMIINKSKEMQGYKSKYSKHMFSLPLRHQPKFNDWFYNDFVRRHDPVDPIDRTRCLFVIGPTLCGKTSFARAIEPMHMFFRCEFSIELWNDNAKLIIVDDIKWVDIEKYAKSLLTSYGTITLTDKYKPKRTVENNKPAIYLMNGDDAGNIDKNPYWIKNGVFIILEEGERLY
;
A
#
# COMPACT_ATOMS: atom_id res chain seq x y z
N MET A 1 3.98 14.59 8.30
CA MET A 1 2.57 14.97 8.12
C MET A 1 2.05 14.22 6.90
N LEU A 2 0.93 13.49 7.00
CA LEU A 2 0.32 12.85 5.83
C LEU A 2 -0.32 13.92 4.92
N HIS A 3 -0.35 13.65 3.62
CA HIS A 3 -0.90 14.55 2.60
C HIS A 3 -2.44 14.63 2.75
N PRO A 4 -3.08 15.80 2.56
CA PRO A 4 -4.53 15.98 2.68
C PRO A 4 -5.35 14.99 1.85
N ASP A 5 -4.82 14.56 0.70
CA ASP A 5 -5.50 13.61 -0.19
C ASP A 5 -5.51 12.17 0.35
N THR A 6 -4.53 11.80 1.18
CA THR A 6 -4.52 10.53 1.92
C THR A 6 -5.62 10.50 2.99
N VAL A 7 -5.95 11.66 3.55
CA VAL A 7 -7.05 11.82 4.51
C VAL A 7 -8.40 11.69 3.78
N ASN A 8 -8.53 12.27 2.58
CA ASN A 8 -9.75 12.16 1.77
C ASN A 8 -10.05 10.74 1.28
N SER A 9 -9.03 9.89 1.06
CA SER A 9 -9.26 8.48 0.70
C SER A 9 -9.66 7.62 1.90
N LEU A 10 -9.18 7.94 3.11
CA LEU A 10 -9.63 7.32 4.37
C LEU A 10 -11.09 7.63 4.70
N ILE A 11 -11.59 8.79 4.26
CA ILE A 11 -12.97 9.24 4.44
C ILE A 11 -13.95 8.48 3.51
N LYS A 12 -13.51 8.03 2.32
CA LYS A 12 -14.39 7.41 1.31
C LYS A 12 -14.56 5.87 1.44
N SER A 13 -13.71 5.16 2.19
CA SER A 13 -13.68 3.69 2.25
C SER A 13 -14.49 3.04 3.40
N ASN A 14 -15.59 3.66 3.83
CA ASN A 14 -16.57 3.11 4.79
C ASN A 14 -16.10 2.85 6.24
N ILE A 15 -15.00 3.45 6.70
CA ILE A 15 -14.62 3.35 8.13
C ILE A 15 -15.08 4.56 8.97
N LEU A 16 -15.40 5.71 8.37
CA LEU A 16 -15.77 6.92 9.12
C LEU A 16 -16.86 7.73 8.42
N HIS A 17 -18.11 7.23 8.42
CA HIS A 17 -19.27 7.99 7.95
C HIS A 17 -19.64 9.19 8.86
N VAL A 18 -18.85 9.46 9.91
CA VAL A 18 -19.07 10.52 10.90
C VAL A 18 -18.22 11.78 10.59
N GLU A 19 -17.29 11.73 9.63
CA GLU A 19 -16.19 12.71 9.58
C GLU A 19 -16.25 13.84 8.54
N SER A 20 -17.18 13.85 7.58
CA SER A 20 -17.30 15.00 6.66
C SER A 20 -17.73 16.27 7.39
N SER A 21 -18.54 16.15 8.46
CA SER A 21 -18.88 17.26 9.35
C SER A 21 -17.74 17.61 10.32
N LEU A 22 -16.89 16.64 10.65
CA LEU A 22 -15.78 16.76 11.61
C LEU A 22 -14.60 17.54 11.02
N TYR A 23 -14.18 17.23 9.78
CA TYR A 23 -13.11 17.96 9.10
C TYR A 23 -13.52 19.42 8.79
N ALA A 24 -14.78 19.63 8.38
CA ALA A 24 -15.35 20.96 8.17
C ALA A 24 -15.44 21.80 9.48
N SER A 25 -15.69 21.15 10.62
CA SER A 25 -15.70 21.81 11.94
C SER A 25 -14.29 22.15 12.42
N ILE A 26 -13.30 21.31 12.14
CA ILE A 26 -11.88 21.55 12.47
C ILE A 26 -11.29 22.71 11.66
N MET A 27 -11.61 22.81 10.36
CA MET A 27 -11.20 23.94 9.53
C MET A 27 -11.89 25.26 9.93
N LYS A 28 -13.16 25.20 10.37
CA LYS A 28 -13.86 26.38 10.92
C LYS A 28 -13.27 26.88 12.24
N ARG A 29 -12.78 25.98 13.11
CA ARG A 29 -12.15 26.36 14.39
C ARG A 29 -10.76 26.98 14.24
N LYS A 30 -9.99 26.59 13.21
CA LYS A 30 -8.67 27.19 12.93
C LYS A 30 -8.74 28.63 12.40
N ASN A 31 -9.87 29.02 11.81
CA ASN A 31 -10.11 30.35 11.24
C ASN A 31 -10.92 31.31 12.15
N GLY A 32 -10.98 31.03 13.46
CA GLY A 32 -11.29 32.08 14.44
C GLY A 32 -12.76 32.42 14.70
N THR A 33 -13.69 31.48 14.58
CA THR A 33 -15.04 31.65 15.18
C THR A 33 -15.45 30.40 15.95
N ILE A 34 -15.42 30.48 17.28
CA ILE A 34 -15.94 29.46 18.20
C ILE A 34 -17.37 29.86 18.55
N ASN A 35 -18.36 29.06 18.15
CA ASN A 35 -19.74 29.21 18.63
C ASN A 35 -19.93 28.39 19.91
N ALA A 36 -20.59 28.98 20.91
CA ALA A 36 -20.88 28.37 22.21
C ALA A 36 -21.80 27.13 22.18
N ARG A 37 -22.16 26.61 21.00
CA ARG A 37 -23.01 25.42 20.78
C ARG A 37 -22.24 24.17 20.35
N ASP A 38 -20.93 24.25 20.30
CA ASP A 38 -20.08 23.15 19.85
C ASP A 38 -20.03 22.03 20.91
N LYS A 39 -20.58 20.86 20.58
CA LYS A 39 -20.53 19.68 21.45
C LYS A 39 -19.07 19.27 21.74
N PRO A 40 -18.78 18.76 22.95
CA PRO A 40 -17.47 18.22 23.27
C PRO A 40 -17.13 17.05 22.31
N PRO A 41 -15.85 16.86 21.95
CA PRO A 41 -15.44 15.77 21.10
C PRO A 41 -15.80 14.44 21.76
N SER A 42 -16.37 13.50 21.00
CA SER A 42 -16.70 12.16 21.51
C SER A 42 -15.44 11.40 21.92
N GLU A 43 -15.55 10.43 22.81
CA GLU A 43 -14.44 9.56 23.24
C GLU A 43 -13.67 8.94 22.06
N LYS A 44 -14.39 8.58 21.00
CA LYS A 44 -13.79 8.08 19.74
C LYS A 44 -12.88 9.11 19.07
N ASN A 45 -13.22 10.40 19.11
CA ASN A 45 -12.42 11.47 18.53
C ASN A 45 -11.13 11.70 19.32
N VAL A 46 -11.19 11.58 20.65
CA VAL A 46 -10.02 11.71 21.54
C VAL A 46 -9.05 10.56 21.31
N LEU A 47 -9.54 9.32 21.20
CA LEU A 47 -8.72 8.14 20.90
C LEU A 47 -8.04 8.23 19.54
N ALA A 48 -8.77 8.68 18.50
CA ALA A 48 -8.21 8.88 17.17
C ALA A 48 -7.12 9.96 17.15
N MET A 49 -7.33 11.08 17.84
CA MET A 49 -6.35 12.16 17.99
C MET A 49 -5.11 11.74 18.79
N ALA A 50 -5.30 10.99 19.87
CA ALA A 50 -4.21 10.45 20.68
C ALA A 50 -3.36 9.46 19.89
N ALA A 51 -3.99 8.58 19.09
CA ALA A 51 -3.30 7.65 18.22
C ALA A 51 -2.55 8.35 17.09
N PHE A 52 -3.17 9.32 16.42
CA PHE A 52 -2.58 10.05 15.29
C PHE A 52 -1.32 10.82 15.69
N ASN A 53 -1.31 11.40 16.89
CA ASN A 53 -0.22 12.23 17.37
C ASN A 53 0.89 11.44 18.09
N SER A 54 0.78 10.12 18.23
CA SER A 54 1.68 9.31 19.06
C SER A 54 2.41 8.26 18.23
N LYS A 55 3.70 8.07 18.51
CA LYS A 55 4.54 7.07 17.83
C LYS A 55 4.46 5.70 18.52
N THR A 56 4.13 5.71 19.80
CA THR A 56 4.02 4.52 20.65
C THR A 56 2.67 4.43 21.34
N VAL A 57 2.30 3.23 21.77
CA VAL A 57 1.05 2.98 22.51
C VAL A 57 1.07 3.72 23.84
N ASP A 58 2.22 3.79 24.51
CA ASP A 58 2.35 4.45 25.81
C ASP A 58 2.22 5.98 25.70
N GLU A 59 2.80 6.60 24.67
CA GLU A 59 2.55 8.01 24.35
C GLU A 59 1.07 8.28 24.06
N GLY A 60 0.40 7.34 23.36
CA GLY A 60 -1.03 7.42 23.09
C GLY A 60 -1.86 7.32 24.35
N LEU A 61 -1.52 6.37 25.24
CA LEU A 61 -2.19 6.19 26.53
C LEU A 61 -2.04 7.40 27.44
N GLN A 62 -0.86 8.03 27.47
CA GLN A 62 -0.63 9.24 28.25
C GLN A 62 -1.56 10.39 27.80
N LYS A 63 -1.70 10.59 26.49
CA LYS A 63 -2.63 11.60 25.95
C LYS A 63 -4.10 11.28 26.18
N VAL A 64 -4.46 9.99 26.16
CA VAL A 64 -5.81 9.55 26.56
C VAL A 64 -6.01 9.81 28.04
N GLN A 65 -5.03 9.53 28.89
CA GLN A 65 -5.10 9.76 30.32
C GLN A 65 -5.31 11.25 30.67
N GLU A 66 -4.68 12.16 29.93
CA GLU A 66 -4.85 13.62 30.06
C GLU A 66 -6.28 14.10 29.73
N THR A 67 -7.05 13.31 28.97
CA THR A 67 -8.36 13.74 28.44
C THR A 67 -9.54 12.89 28.94
N LEU A 68 -9.31 11.61 29.20
CA LEU A 68 -10.31 10.57 29.51
C LEU A 68 -9.78 9.65 30.62
N THR A 69 -9.42 10.24 31.77
CA THR A 69 -8.81 9.50 32.88
C THR A 69 -9.73 8.42 33.43
N TYR A 70 -11.02 8.70 33.53
CA TYR A 70 -12.01 7.80 34.11
C TYR A 70 -12.28 6.58 33.21
N GLU A 71 -12.43 6.82 31.90
CA GLU A 71 -12.65 5.80 30.89
C GLU A 71 -11.41 4.91 30.75
N LEU A 72 -10.21 5.48 30.90
CA LEU A 72 -8.98 4.70 30.93
C LEU A 72 -8.91 3.76 32.13
N LEU A 73 -9.45 4.16 33.30
CA LEU A 73 -9.50 3.33 34.49
C LEU A 73 -10.46 2.14 34.31
N ILE A 74 -11.62 2.36 33.69
CA ILE A 74 -12.65 1.32 33.50
C ILE A 74 -12.36 0.43 32.28
N HIS A 75 -11.89 1.02 31.19
CA HIS A 75 -11.75 0.37 29.88
C HIS A 75 -10.30 0.30 29.38
N GLY A 76 -9.31 0.45 30.27
CA GLY A 76 -7.90 0.59 29.91
C GLY A 76 -7.34 -0.50 28.99
N SER A 77 -7.74 -1.76 29.21
CA SER A 77 -7.34 -2.88 28.34
C SER A 77 -7.87 -2.73 26.90
N ALA A 78 -9.15 -2.38 26.75
CA ALA A 78 -9.77 -2.18 25.45
C ALA A 78 -9.19 -0.95 24.73
N ILE A 79 -8.99 0.15 25.45
CA ILE A 79 -8.36 1.38 24.94
C ILE A 79 -6.94 1.10 24.45
N LYS A 80 -6.14 0.37 25.24
CA LYS A 80 -4.77 -0.02 24.87
C LYS A 80 -4.74 -0.86 23.59
N ASN A 81 -5.63 -1.84 23.48
CA ASN A 81 -5.74 -2.68 22.29
C ASN A 81 -6.15 -1.87 21.05
N ASN A 82 -7.13 -0.97 21.20
CA ASN A 82 -7.57 -0.09 20.12
C ASN A 82 -6.46 0.88 19.69
N LEU A 83 -5.75 1.50 20.62
CA LEU A 83 -4.58 2.35 20.32
C LEU A 83 -3.50 1.57 19.58
N LYS A 84 -3.20 0.34 20.02
CA LYS A 84 -2.25 -0.53 19.34
C LYS A 84 -2.67 -0.82 17.91
N MET A 85 -3.94 -1.13 17.66
CA MET A 85 -4.47 -1.33 16.32
C MET A 85 -4.36 -0.09 15.45
N ILE A 86 -4.76 1.08 15.96
CA ILE A 86 -4.73 2.34 15.20
C ILE A 86 -3.28 2.75 14.88
N ILE A 87 -2.37 2.65 15.85
CA ILE A 87 -0.96 2.99 15.66
C ILE A 87 -0.30 2.04 14.66
N ASN A 88 -0.56 0.74 14.74
CA ASN A 88 -0.04 -0.23 13.77
C ASN A 88 -0.57 0.06 12.36
N LYS A 89 -1.87 0.33 12.22
CA LYS A 89 -2.48 0.73 10.96
C LYS A 89 -1.91 2.05 10.43
N SER A 90 -1.60 3.00 11.30
CA SER A 90 -0.94 4.25 10.92
C SER A 90 0.48 4.03 10.38
N LYS A 91 1.23 3.07 10.94
CA LYS A 91 2.56 2.68 10.46
C LYS A 91 2.49 1.99 9.11
N GLU A 92 1.51 1.12 8.90
CA GLU A 92 1.22 0.51 7.59
C GLU A 92 0.92 1.57 6.51
N MET A 93 0.32 2.70 6.91
CA MET A 93 0.03 3.83 6.00
C MET A 93 1.19 4.80 5.78
N GLN A 94 2.29 4.74 6.57
CA GLN A 94 3.39 5.70 6.43
C GLN A 94 4.21 5.56 5.15
N GLY A 95 3.92 4.54 4.33
CA GLY A 95 4.55 4.32 3.03
C GLY A 95 6.04 4.02 3.16
N TYR A 96 6.58 3.37 2.14
CA TYR A 96 8.00 3.15 2.04
C TYR A 96 8.74 4.47 1.76
N LYS A 97 9.75 4.77 2.58
CA LYS A 97 10.70 5.85 2.32
C LYS A 97 11.93 5.28 1.61
N SER A 98 11.97 5.47 0.29
CA SER A 98 13.15 5.12 -0.51
C SER A 98 14.36 5.95 -0.10
N LYS A 99 15.54 5.31 -0.07
CA LYS A 99 16.83 6.02 0.04
C LYS A 99 17.24 6.69 -1.28
N TYR A 100 16.63 6.26 -2.38
CA TYR A 100 16.92 6.73 -3.74
C TYR A 100 15.78 7.61 -4.25
N SER A 101 16.15 8.70 -4.92
CA SER A 101 15.20 9.52 -5.66
C SER A 101 14.73 8.78 -6.91
N LYS A 102 13.48 9.01 -7.34
CA LYS A 102 12.93 8.44 -8.58
C LYS A 102 13.81 8.74 -9.81
N HIS A 103 14.46 9.92 -9.82
CA HIS A 103 15.33 10.36 -10.91
C HIS A 103 16.71 9.68 -10.92
N MET A 104 17.06 8.93 -9.86
CA MET A 104 18.30 8.15 -9.84
C MET A 104 18.20 6.87 -10.64
N PHE A 105 16.98 6.47 -11.04
CA PHE A 105 16.79 5.26 -11.82
C PHE A 105 16.74 5.55 -13.32
N SER A 106 17.50 4.76 -14.09
CA SER A 106 17.45 4.81 -15.55
C SER A 106 17.26 3.41 -16.11
N LEU A 107 16.27 3.26 -16.98
CA LEU A 107 16.08 2.04 -17.75
C LEU A 107 16.90 2.10 -19.04
N PRO A 108 17.44 0.97 -19.53
CA PRO A 108 17.99 0.91 -20.88
C PRO A 108 16.99 1.44 -21.90
N LEU A 109 17.46 2.21 -22.89
CA LEU A 109 16.60 2.91 -23.85
C LEU A 109 15.57 1.98 -24.53
N ARG A 110 15.95 0.73 -24.81
CA ARG A 110 15.07 -0.28 -25.43
C ARG A 110 13.85 -0.65 -24.59
N HIS A 111 13.91 -0.45 -23.27
CA HIS A 111 12.84 -0.78 -22.33
C HIS A 111 12.01 0.43 -21.93
N GLN A 112 12.51 1.66 -22.13
CA GLN A 112 11.79 2.88 -21.73
C GLN A 112 10.39 3.01 -22.36
N PRO A 113 10.17 2.73 -23.67
CA PRO A 113 8.83 2.81 -24.25
C PRO A 113 7.85 1.82 -23.61
N LYS A 114 8.29 0.57 -23.37
CA LYS A 114 7.47 -0.47 -22.75
C LYS A 114 7.12 -0.13 -21.31
N PHE A 115 8.09 0.38 -20.55
CA PHE A 115 7.87 0.82 -19.19
C PHE A 115 6.91 2.01 -19.14
N ASN A 116 7.10 3.02 -19.98
CA ASN A 116 6.23 4.20 -20.02
C ASN A 116 4.80 3.80 -20.39
N ASP A 117 4.63 2.93 -21.39
CA ASP A 117 3.33 2.36 -21.76
C ASP A 117 2.65 1.68 -20.57
N TRP A 118 3.35 0.79 -19.87
CA TRP A 118 2.82 0.17 -18.64
C TRP A 118 2.51 1.19 -17.55
N PHE A 119 3.43 2.13 -17.31
CA PHE A 119 3.28 3.10 -16.23
C PHE A 119 2.04 3.97 -16.44
N TYR A 120 1.81 4.47 -17.66
CA TYR A 120 0.64 5.30 -17.92
C TYR A 120 -0.66 4.49 -18.07
N ASN A 121 -0.64 3.40 -18.84
CA ASN A 121 -1.86 2.67 -19.19
C ASN A 121 -2.32 1.66 -18.13
N ASP A 122 -1.40 1.13 -17.32
CA ASP A 122 -1.72 0.15 -16.29
C ASP A 122 -1.60 0.74 -14.88
N PHE A 123 -0.53 1.48 -14.58
CA PHE A 123 -0.36 2.02 -13.23
C PHE A 123 -1.17 3.31 -13.02
N VAL A 124 -0.94 4.36 -13.80
CA VAL A 124 -1.62 5.66 -13.63
C VAL A 124 -3.11 5.53 -13.88
N ARG A 125 -3.52 4.99 -15.04
CA ARG A 125 -4.94 4.86 -15.40
C ARG A 125 -5.73 4.00 -14.42
N ARG A 126 -5.13 2.97 -13.80
CA ARG A 126 -5.84 2.15 -12.80
C ARG A 126 -6.28 2.95 -11.58
N HIS A 127 -5.52 3.99 -11.24
CA HIS A 127 -5.78 4.90 -10.13
C HIS A 127 -6.53 6.17 -10.58
N ASP A 128 -6.93 6.26 -11.86
CA ASP A 128 -7.75 7.35 -12.35
C ASP A 128 -9.17 7.25 -11.77
N PRO A 129 -9.70 8.30 -11.12
CA PRO A 129 -11.04 8.28 -10.53
C PRO A 129 -12.18 8.34 -11.56
N VAL A 130 -11.89 8.70 -12.82
CA VAL A 130 -12.88 8.91 -13.89
C VAL A 130 -12.99 7.70 -14.78
N ASP A 131 -11.87 7.12 -15.19
CA ASP A 131 -11.82 5.97 -16.11
C ASP A 131 -10.82 4.91 -15.63
N PRO A 132 -11.10 4.24 -14.50
CA PRO A 132 -10.23 3.19 -14.01
C PRO A 132 -10.30 1.98 -14.96
N ILE A 133 -9.16 1.51 -15.42
CA ILE A 133 -9.10 0.23 -16.13
C ILE A 133 -9.41 -0.92 -15.18
N ASP A 134 -10.25 -1.86 -15.60
CA ASP A 134 -10.62 -3.00 -14.76
C ASP A 134 -9.43 -3.93 -14.51
N ARG A 135 -8.56 -4.10 -15.52
CA ARG A 135 -7.51 -5.12 -15.53
C ARG A 135 -6.19 -4.55 -16.01
N THR A 136 -5.11 -4.86 -15.30
CA THR A 136 -3.77 -4.36 -15.59
C THR A 136 -2.83 -5.48 -16.00
N ARG A 137 -1.86 -5.16 -16.86
CA ARG A 137 -0.70 -6.01 -17.12
C ARG A 137 0.24 -5.99 -15.92
N CYS A 138 0.92 -7.10 -15.70
CA CYS A 138 2.00 -7.19 -14.71
C CYS A 138 3.31 -6.69 -15.31
N LEU A 139 4.08 -5.88 -14.59
CA LEU A 139 5.44 -5.54 -14.99
C LEU A 139 6.41 -6.60 -14.47
N PHE A 140 7.03 -7.35 -15.37
CA PHE A 140 8.10 -8.28 -15.06
C PHE A 140 9.45 -7.58 -15.24
N VAL A 141 10.26 -7.55 -14.18
CA VAL A 141 11.64 -7.05 -14.25
C VAL A 141 12.57 -8.22 -13.96
N ILE A 142 13.20 -8.72 -15.02
CA ILE A 142 14.05 -9.90 -15.01
C ILE A 142 15.48 -9.45 -15.22
N GLY A 143 16.43 -10.02 -14.48
CA GLY A 143 17.84 -9.75 -14.72
C GLY A 143 18.74 -10.24 -13.60
N PRO A 144 20.06 -10.03 -13.68
CA PRO A 144 21.00 -10.48 -12.67
C PRO A 144 20.75 -9.89 -11.27
N THR A 145 21.38 -10.51 -10.28
CA THR A 145 21.40 -9.96 -8.92
C THR A 145 22.13 -8.60 -8.91
N LEU A 146 21.85 -7.77 -7.91
CA LEU A 146 22.53 -6.47 -7.71
C LEU A 146 22.36 -5.42 -8.83
N CYS A 147 21.47 -5.63 -9.82
CA CYS A 147 21.13 -4.63 -10.84
C CYS A 147 20.18 -3.52 -10.35
N GLY A 148 19.70 -3.62 -9.11
CA GLY A 148 18.87 -2.57 -8.50
C GLY A 148 17.36 -2.69 -8.67
N LYS A 149 16.87 -3.83 -9.18
CA LYS A 149 15.46 -4.17 -9.39
C LYS A 149 14.55 -3.82 -8.20
N THR A 150 14.91 -4.27 -6.99
CA THR A 150 14.13 -4.02 -5.76
C THR A 150 14.02 -2.54 -5.44
N SER A 151 15.12 -1.79 -5.57
CA SER A 151 15.13 -0.35 -5.26
C SER A 151 14.31 0.43 -6.27
N PHE A 152 14.43 0.07 -7.55
CA PHE A 152 13.63 0.63 -8.63
C PHE A 152 12.12 0.43 -8.40
N ALA A 153 11.68 -0.81 -8.18
CA ALA A 153 10.26 -1.12 -8.01
C ALA A 153 9.65 -0.38 -6.83
N ARG A 154 10.36 -0.35 -5.69
CA ARG A 154 9.90 0.31 -4.47
C ARG A 154 9.94 1.83 -4.56
N ALA A 155 10.73 2.39 -5.46
CA ALA A 155 10.77 3.83 -5.70
C ALA A 155 9.59 4.33 -6.54
N ILE A 156 8.95 3.49 -7.36
CA ILE A 156 7.81 3.87 -8.22
C ILE A 156 6.65 4.43 -7.38
N GLU A 157 6.22 3.68 -6.37
CA GLU A 157 5.08 4.02 -5.52
C GLU A 157 5.42 3.79 -4.05
N PRO A 158 5.45 4.84 -3.20
CA PRO A 158 5.70 4.70 -1.78
C PRO A 158 4.68 3.79 -1.06
N MET A 159 3.41 3.83 -1.46
CA MET A 159 2.36 3.03 -0.82
C MET A 159 2.17 1.70 -1.56
N HIS A 160 3.07 0.75 -1.32
CA HIS A 160 3.05 -0.57 -1.94
C HIS A 160 3.02 -1.71 -0.92
N MET A 161 2.48 -2.86 -1.32
CA MET A 161 2.75 -4.14 -0.67
C MET A 161 4.07 -4.69 -1.20
N PHE A 162 4.91 -5.21 -0.30
CA PHE A 162 6.21 -5.78 -0.64
C PHE A 162 6.29 -7.20 -0.08
N PHE A 163 6.21 -8.19 -0.95
CA PHE A 163 6.40 -9.60 -0.62
C PHE A 163 7.80 -9.99 -1.06
N ARG A 164 8.66 -10.33 -0.08
CA ARG A 164 10.06 -10.67 -0.33
C ARG A 164 10.32 -12.10 0.11
N CYS A 165 10.86 -12.92 -0.79
CA CYS A 165 11.19 -14.35 -0.61
C CYS A 165 9.99 -15.27 -0.32
N GLU A 166 8.95 -14.80 0.36
CA GLU A 166 7.72 -15.53 0.62
C GLU A 166 6.50 -14.60 0.52
N PHE A 167 5.38 -15.14 0.06
CA PHE A 167 4.08 -14.47 0.09
C PHE A 167 3.52 -14.53 1.51
N SER A 168 3.11 -13.39 2.08
CA SER A 168 2.43 -13.36 3.38
C SER A 168 1.13 -12.58 3.31
N ILE A 169 0.02 -13.22 3.66
CA ILE A 169 -1.31 -12.58 3.62
C ILE A 169 -1.52 -11.51 4.70
N GLU A 170 -0.68 -11.53 5.73
CA GLU A 170 -0.71 -10.55 6.81
C GLU A 170 -0.21 -9.18 6.34
N LEU A 171 0.65 -9.16 5.32
CA LEU A 171 1.13 -7.92 4.69
C LEU A 171 0.10 -7.30 3.73
N TRP A 172 -1.09 -7.90 3.62
CA TRP A 172 -2.14 -7.38 2.75
C TRP A 172 -2.64 -6.01 3.23
N ASN A 173 -2.45 -4.99 2.40
CA ASN A 173 -2.88 -3.62 2.67
C ASN A 173 -3.83 -3.13 1.57
N ASP A 174 -5.09 -2.88 1.95
CA ASP A 174 -6.12 -2.42 1.02
C ASP A 174 -5.83 -1.04 0.44
N ASN A 175 -5.08 -0.19 1.17
CA ASN A 175 -4.68 1.13 0.73
C ASN A 175 -3.44 1.12 -0.17
N ALA A 176 -2.74 -0.01 -0.31
CA ALA A 176 -1.60 -0.08 -1.22
C ALA A 176 -2.05 0.20 -2.66
N LYS A 177 -1.23 0.94 -3.40
CA LYS A 177 -1.45 1.25 -4.82
C LYS A 177 -0.68 0.34 -5.76
N LEU A 178 0.22 -0.47 -5.21
CA LEU A 178 1.09 -1.36 -5.98
C LEU A 178 1.37 -2.63 -5.20
N ILE A 179 1.44 -3.77 -5.88
CA ILE A 179 1.98 -5.02 -5.37
C ILE A 179 3.38 -5.22 -5.94
N ILE A 180 4.36 -5.52 -5.08
CA ILE A 180 5.70 -5.90 -5.48
C ILE A 180 5.98 -7.30 -4.95
N VAL A 181 6.25 -8.21 -5.87
CA VAL A 181 6.71 -9.58 -5.60
C VAL A 181 8.20 -9.62 -5.93
N ASP A 182 9.04 -9.91 -4.95
CA ASP A 182 10.49 -9.88 -5.08
C ASP A 182 11.11 -11.19 -4.60
N ASP A 183 11.87 -11.83 -5.47
CA ASP A 183 12.67 -13.02 -5.13
C ASP A 183 11.83 -14.20 -4.61
N ILE A 184 10.57 -14.28 -5.04
CA ILE A 184 9.70 -15.45 -4.82
C ILE A 184 9.77 -16.30 -6.08
N LYS A 185 9.80 -17.63 -5.95
CA LYS A 185 9.86 -18.52 -7.12
C LYS A 185 8.50 -18.59 -7.81
N TRP A 186 8.50 -18.72 -9.14
CA TRP A 186 7.26 -18.83 -9.93
C TRP A 186 6.31 -19.92 -9.40
N VAL A 187 6.86 -21.09 -9.09
CA VAL A 187 6.11 -22.27 -8.60
C VAL A 187 5.32 -21.99 -7.32
N ASP A 188 5.83 -21.10 -6.45
CA ASP A 188 5.19 -20.80 -5.17
C ASP A 188 3.98 -19.88 -5.33
N ILE A 189 3.95 -19.11 -6.44
CA ILE A 189 2.90 -18.13 -6.71
C ILE A 189 1.96 -18.50 -7.85
N GLU A 190 2.33 -19.44 -8.71
CA GLU A 190 1.66 -19.73 -9.98
C GLU A 190 0.14 -19.91 -9.82
N LYS A 191 -0.28 -20.64 -8.77
CA LYS A 191 -1.70 -20.93 -8.48
C LYS A 191 -2.57 -19.68 -8.29
N TYR A 192 -1.99 -18.57 -7.83
CA TYR A 192 -2.68 -17.30 -7.66
C TYR A 192 -2.11 -16.19 -8.55
N ALA A 193 -1.08 -16.46 -9.37
CA ALA A 193 -0.38 -15.43 -10.13
C ALA A 193 -1.32 -14.63 -11.05
N LYS A 194 -2.26 -15.29 -11.73
CA LYS A 194 -3.24 -14.60 -12.59
C LYS A 194 -4.06 -13.56 -11.80
N SER A 195 -4.55 -13.97 -10.65
CA SER A 195 -5.46 -13.18 -9.84
C SER A 195 -4.72 -12.14 -8.98
N LEU A 196 -3.49 -12.43 -8.57
CA LEU A 196 -2.60 -11.55 -7.82
C LEU A 196 -1.92 -10.49 -8.69
N LEU A 197 -1.47 -10.85 -9.90
CA LEU A 197 -0.61 -9.98 -10.71
C LEU A 197 -1.36 -9.17 -11.78
N THR A 198 -2.63 -9.49 -12.07
CA THR A 198 -3.38 -8.82 -13.16
C THR A 198 -4.60 -8.00 -12.71
N SER A 199 -4.65 -7.55 -11.45
CA SER A 199 -5.80 -6.78 -10.90
C SER A 199 -7.16 -7.45 -11.15
N TYR A 200 -7.34 -8.69 -10.69
CA TYR A 200 -8.50 -9.52 -11.04
C TYR A 200 -9.73 -9.36 -10.11
N GLY A 201 -9.86 -8.23 -9.40
CA GLY A 201 -10.97 -7.99 -8.47
C GLY A 201 -10.92 -8.87 -7.22
N THR A 202 -12.04 -9.49 -6.84
CA THR A 202 -12.14 -10.32 -5.64
C THR A 202 -11.33 -11.62 -5.77
N ILE A 203 -10.41 -11.87 -4.84
CA ILE A 203 -9.55 -13.06 -4.83
C ILE A 203 -9.51 -13.71 -3.46
N THR A 204 -9.53 -15.05 -3.42
CA THR A 204 -9.33 -15.82 -2.19
C THR A 204 -7.87 -16.26 -2.12
N LEU A 205 -7.14 -15.69 -1.17
CA LEU A 205 -5.74 -16.00 -0.92
C LEU A 205 -5.62 -16.95 0.28
N THR A 206 -4.58 -17.77 0.25
CA THR A 206 -4.25 -18.70 1.32
C THR A 206 -2.76 -18.58 1.60
N ASP A 207 -2.41 -18.60 2.88
CA ASP A 207 -1.02 -18.57 3.34
C ASP A 207 -0.77 -19.79 4.25
N LYS A 208 0.49 -20.16 4.44
CA LYS A 208 0.89 -21.32 5.21
C LYS A 208 0.37 -21.19 6.64
N TYR A 209 -0.39 -22.20 7.09
CA TYR A 209 -0.99 -22.23 8.44
C TYR A 209 -1.96 -21.09 8.75
N LYS A 210 -2.50 -20.41 7.73
CA LYS A 210 -3.51 -19.35 7.91
C LYS A 210 -4.83 -19.75 7.27
N PRO A 211 -5.96 -19.32 7.85
CA PRO A 211 -7.25 -19.47 7.18
C PRO A 211 -7.25 -18.72 5.85
N LYS A 212 -8.06 -19.19 4.90
CA LYS A 212 -8.26 -18.48 3.64
C LYS A 212 -8.86 -17.10 3.93
N ARG A 213 -8.41 -16.09 3.20
CA ARG A 213 -8.97 -14.73 3.29
C ARG A 213 -9.32 -14.24 1.90
N THR A 214 -10.52 -13.70 1.78
CA THR A 214 -11.00 -13.04 0.57
C THR A 214 -10.62 -11.56 0.63
N VAL A 215 -10.03 -11.04 -0.45
CA VAL A 215 -9.55 -9.66 -0.55
C VAL A 215 -9.87 -9.08 -1.92
N GLU A 216 -9.93 -7.75 -2.01
CA GLU A 216 -10.10 -7.02 -3.27
C GLU A 216 -8.75 -6.64 -3.88
N ASN A 217 -8.39 -7.30 -4.98
CA ASN A 217 -7.17 -7.04 -5.72
C ASN A 217 -7.42 -6.24 -7.00
N ASN A 218 -7.30 -4.94 -6.85
CA ASN A 218 -7.46 -3.94 -7.90
C ASN A 218 -6.16 -3.15 -8.11
N LYS A 219 -5.02 -3.79 -7.87
CA LYS A 219 -3.72 -3.12 -7.77
C LYS A 219 -2.78 -3.63 -8.87
N PRO A 220 -2.14 -2.73 -9.65
CA PRO A 220 -1.07 -3.12 -10.55
C PRO A 220 0.04 -3.85 -9.78
N ALA A 221 0.73 -4.76 -10.46
CA ALA A 221 1.79 -5.56 -9.86
C ALA A 221 3.10 -5.44 -10.61
N ILE A 222 4.20 -5.51 -9.86
CA ILE A 222 5.55 -5.71 -10.36
C ILE A 222 6.06 -7.03 -9.80
N TYR A 223 6.63 -7.86 -10.67
CA TYR A 223 7.31 -9.08 -10.28
C TYR A 223 8.78 -9.02 -10.70
N LEU A 224 9.65 -9.06 -9.69
CA LEU A 224 11.09 -9.05 -9.83
C LEU A 224 11.62 -10.48 -9.78
N MET A 225 12.41 -10.85 -10.78
CA MET A 225 12.95 -12.19 -10.90
C MET A 225 14.44 -12.14 -11.27
N ASN A 226 15.19 -13.15 -10.83
CA ASN A 226 16.50 -13.43 -11.38
C ASN A 226 16.34 -14.26 -12.67
N GLY A 227 17.34 -14.22 -13.56
CA GLY A 227 17.22 -14.83 -14.90
C GLY A 227 17.03 -16.34 -14.90
N ASP A 228 17.56 -17.02 -13.88
CA ASP A 228 17.40 -18.45 -13.61
C ASP A 228 16.01 -18.81 -13.06
N ASP A 229 15.43 -17.94 -12.23
CA ASP A 229 14.10 -18.15 -11.63
C ASP A 229 12.94 -17.75 -12.54
N ALA A 230 13.19 -16.99 -13.61
CA ALA A 230 12.19 -16.53 -14.57
C ALA A 230 11.42 -17.68 -15.25
N GLY A 231 12.02 -18.86 -15.35
CA GLY A 231 11.46 -19.97 -16.13
C GLY A 231 11.21 -19.57 -17.59
N ASN A 232 10.16 -20.11 -18.19
CA ASN A 232 9.69 -19.75 -19.55
C ASN A 232 8.48 -18.79 -19.49
N ILE A 233 8.39 -17.94 -18.47
CA ILE A 233 7.24 -17.05 -18.28
C ILE A 233 7.07 -16.07 -19.44
N ASP A 234 8.19 -15.58 -19.98
CA ASP A 234 8.29 -14.71 -21.15
C ASP A 234 7.86 -15.41 -22.45
N LYS A 235 7.78 -16.75 -22.45
CA LYS A 235 7.31 -17.59 -23.56
C LYS A 235 5.88 -18.09 -23.36
N ASN A 236 5.30 -17.88 -22.18
CA ASN A 236 3.94 -18.32 -21.90
C ASN A 236 2.92 -17.42 -22.63
N PRO A 237 2.03 -17.95 -23.49
CA PRO A 237 1.09 -17.15 -24.28
C PRO A 237 0.21 -16.22 -23.45
N TYR A 238 -0.18 -16.65 -22.24
CA TYR A 238 -0.96 -15.82 -21.35
C TYR A 238 -0.14 -14.63 -20.85
N TRP A 239 1.09 -14.85 -20.38
CA TRP A 239 1.91 -13.78 -19.83
C TRP A 239 2.49 -12.86 -20.90
N ILE A 240 2.72 -13.33 -22.12
CA ILE A 240 3.02 -12.47 -23.27
C ILE A 240 1.91 -11.43 -23.48
N LYS A 241 0.64 -11.83 -23.35
CA LYS A 241 -0.51 -10.92 -23.51
C LYS A 241 -0.76 -10.04 -22.28
N ASN A 242 -0.51 -10.55 -21.08
CA ASN A 242 -0.89 -9.90 -19.81
C ASN A 242 0.31 -9.35 -19.03
N GLY A 243 1.49 -9.29 -19.64
CA GLY A 243 2.74 -8.89 -19.02
C GLY A 243 3.50 -7.88 -19.86
N VAL A 244 4.28 -7.05 -19.19
CA VAL A 244 5.28 -6.16 -19.80
C VAL A 244 6.64 -6.57 -19.24
N PHE A 245 7.57 -6.93 -20.12
CA PHE A 245 8.86 -7.50 -19.73
C PHE A 245 9.99 -6.50 -19.92
N ILE A 246 10.70 -6.22 -18.82
CA ILE A 246 11.98 -5.51 -18.78
C ILE A 246 13.03 -6.56 -18.44
N ILE A 247 13.86 -6.92 -19.41
CA ILE A 247 14.90 -7.92 -19.25
C ILE A 247 16.25 -7.21 -19.27
N LEU A 248 16.94 -7.20 -18.14
CA LEU A 248 18.26 -6.62 -17.98
C LEU A 248 19.31 -7.65 -18.34
N GLU A 249 20.27 -7.22 -19.14
CA GLU A 249 21.43 -8.02 -19.53
C GLU A 249 22.54 -7.91 -18.48
N GLU A 250 23.54 -8.79 -18.59
CA GLU A 250 24.70 -8.75 -17.72
C GLU A 250 25.42 -7.39 -17.84
N GLY A 251 25.77 -6.80 -16.70
CA GLY A 251 26.37 -5.47 -16.63
C GLY A 251 25.37 -4.30 -16.63
N GLU A 252 24.09 -4.52 -16.98
CA GLU A 252 23.08 -3.48 -16.89
C GLU A 252 22.62 -3.23 -15.46
N ARG A 253 22.41 -1.96 -15.12
CA ARG A 253 21.95 -1.53 -13.81
C ARG A 253 20.87 -0.48 -13.96
N LEU A 254 19.97 -0.45 -12.98
CA LEU A 254 18.92 0.54 -12.88
C LEU A 254 19.35 1.78 -12.10
N TYR A 255 20.49 1.76 -11.40
CA TYR A 255 21.09 2.88 -10.68
C TYR A 255 22.61 2.73 -10.58
#